data_AF-A0A8E0IP13-F1
#
_entry.id   AF-A0A8E0IP13-F1
#
_cell.length_a   1.000
_cell.length_b   1.000
_cell.length_c   1.000
_cell.angle_alpha   90.00
_cell.angle_beta   90.00
_cell.angle_gamma   90.00
#
_symmetry.space_group_name_H-M   'P 1'
#
loop_
_entity.id
_entity.type
_entity.pdbx_description
1 polymer ?
#
loop_
_entity_poly.entity_id
_entity_poly.type
_entity_poly.pdbx_seq_one_letter_code
_entity_poly.pdbx_strand_id
1 'polypeptide(L)' 'HPALAELPKILETPYVGPDKKHQVPPYGAEIKWLKTGDFQPDELRHLMV' A
#
# COMPACT_ATOMS: atom_id res chain seq x y z
N HIS A 1 12.45 12.09 10.31
CA HIS A 1 13.82 12.17 9.75
C HIS A 1 13.83 13.20 8.61
N PRO A 2 14.12 14.49 8.89
CA PRO A 2 13.97 15.58 7.92
C PRO A 2 14.76 15.38 6.63
N ALA A 3 15.95 14.77 6.71
CA ALA A 3 16.79 14.49 5.56
C ALA A 3 16.20 13.47 4.56
N LEU A 4 15.14 12.73 4.92
CA LEU A 4 14.48 11.75 4.03
C LEU A 4 13.15 12.27 3.48
N ALA A 5 12.77 13.52 3.80
CA ALA A 5 11.49 14.09 3.37
C ALA A 5 11.40 14.16 1.83
N GLU A 6 12.48 14.61 1.20
CA GLU A 6 12.56 14.80 -0.26
C GLU A 6 12.98 13.54 -1.02
N LEU A 7 13.48 12.50 -0.32
CA LEU A 7 13.87 11.27 -1.00
C LEU A 7 12.62 10.53 -1.51
N PRO A 8 12.63 10.00 -2.73
CA PRO A 8 11.53 9.20 -3.24
C PRO A 8 11.38 7.92 -2.42
N LYS A 9 10.12 7.48 -2.27
CA LYS A 9 9.78 6.21 -1.61
C LYS A 9 9.25 5.27 -2.69
N ILE A 10 9.89 4.12 -2.87
CA ILE A 10 9.48 3.09 -3.82
C ILE A 10 8.69 2.04 -3.07
N LEU A 11 7.52 1.67 -3.60
CA LEU A 11 6.68 0.62 -3.03
C LEU A 11 6.85 -0.64 -3.89
N GLU A 12 7.34 -1.70 -3.26
CA GLU A 12 7.61 -3.00 -3.90
C GLU A 12 6.75 -4.12 -3.28
N THR A 13 5.65 -3.74 -2.63
CA THR A 13 4.72 -4.71 -2.05
C THR A 13 4.08 -5.57 -3.14
N PRO A 14 4.01 -6.89 -2.96
CA PRO A 14 3.34 -7.78 -3.91
C PRO A 14 1.87 -7.41 -4.11
N TYR A 15 1.31 -7.79 -5.26
CA TYR A 15 -0.12 -7.65 -5.50
C TYR A 15 -0.91 -8.54 -4.54
N VAL A 16 -2.13 -8.11 -4.20
CA VAL A 16 -3.04 -8.82 -3.31
C VAL A 16 -4.31 -9.20 -4.05
N GLY A 17 -4.92 -10.32 -3.69
CA GLY A 17 -6.11 -10.82 -4.39
C GLY A 17 -6.47 -12.24 -3.94
N PRO A 18 -7.72 -12.67 -4.12
CA PRO A 18 -8.16 -14.02 -3.75
C PRO A 18 -7.52 -15.11 -4.63
N ASP A 19 -7.17 -14.79 -5.88
CA ASP A 19 -6.49 -15.68 -6.80
C ASP A 19 -5.65 -14.92 -7.83
N LYS A 20 -4.88 -15.66 -8.65
CA LYS A 20 -3.93 -15.09 -9.61
C LYS A 20 -4.57 -14.16 -10.65
N LYS A 21 -5.83 -14.38 -11.03
CA LYS A 21 -6.56 -13.60 -12.05
C LYS A 21 -7.16 -12.33 -11.48
N HIS A 22 -7.42 -12.28 -10.17
CA HIS A 22 -8.06 -11.16 -9.47
C HIS A 22 -7.08 -10.42 -8.55
N GLN A 23 -5.83 -10.28 -8.96
CA GLN A 23 -4.82 -9.54 -8.22
C GLN A 23 -4.90 -8.04 -8.52
N VAL A 24 -4.80 -7.23 -7.47
CA VAL A 24 -4.77 -5.76 -7.53
C VAL A 24 -3.54 -5.21 -6.80
N PRO A 25 -2.99 -4.08 -7.25
CA PRO A 25 -1.87 -3.44 -6.58
C PRO A 25 -2.31 -2.78 -5.25
N PRO A 26 -1.60 -2.99 -4.13
CA PRO A 26 -1.95 -2.39 -2.83
C PRO A 26 -1.51 -0.93 -2.70
N TYR A 27 -0.72 -0.42 -3.65
CA TYR A 27 0.02 0.86 -3.52
C TYR A 27 -0.86 2.07 -3.22
N GLY A 28 -2.11 2.09 -3.67
CA GLY A 28 -3.04 3.18 -3.37
C GLY A 28 -3.32 3.34 -1.87
N ALA A 29 -3.56 2.22 -1.18
CA ALA A 29 -3.78 2.20 0.26
C ALA A 29 -2.49 2.58 1.01
N GLU A 30 -1.36 2.00 0.60
CA GLU A 30 -0.05 2.27 1.22
C GLU A 30 0.38 3.75 1.07
N ILE A 31 0.15 4.35 -0.10
CA ILE A 31 0.39 5.79 -0.32
C ILE A 31 -0.51 6.63 0.58
N LYS A 32 -1.78 6.25 0.76
CA LYS A 32 -2.70 6.93 1.68
C LYS A 32 -2.16 6.88 3.11
N TRP A 33 -1.73 5.72 3.58
CA TRP A 33 -1.16 5.56 4.94
C TRP A 33 0.11 6.39 5.10
N LEU A 34 1.02 6.37 4.13
CA LEU A 34 2.26 7.15 4.17
C LEU A 34 2.02 8.67 4.14
N LYS A 35 0.98 9.13 3.44
CA LYS A 35 0.62 10.56 3.38
C LYS A 35 -0.10 11.04 4.65
N THR A 36 -0.92 10.18 5.25
CA THR A 36 -1.74 10.53 6.42
C THR A 36 -1.06 10.22 7.75
N GLY A 37 -0.11 9.30 7.76
CA GLY A 37 0.47 8.72 8.97
C GLY A 37 -0.46 7.74 9.69
N ASP A 38 -1.55 7.32 9.04
CA ASP A 38 -2.57 6.43 9.63
C ASP A 38 -2.49 5.02 9.01
N PHE A 39 -2.08 4.04 9.82
CA PHE A 39 -1.89 2.66 9.37
C PHE A 39 -3.19 1.88 9.50
N GLN A 40 -3.80 1.52 8.35
CA GLN A 40 -5.11 0.86 8.28
C GLN A 40 -5.04 -0.45 7.48
N PRO A 41 -4.37 -1.51 8.01
CA PRO A 41 -4.09 -2.75 7.26
C PRO A 41 -5.36 -3.50 6.81
N ASP A 42 -6.48 -3.33 7.51
CA ASP A 42 -7.77 -3.93 7.14
C ASP A 42 -8.31 -3.40 5.80
N GLU A 43 -7.85 -2.24 5.32
CA GLU A 43 -8.20 -1.75 3.97
C GLU A 43 -7.74 -2.74 2.88
N LEU A 44 -6.61 -3.45 3.08
CA LEU A 44 -6.16 -4.48 2.15
C LEU A 44 -7.03 -5.74 2.18
N ARG A 45 -7.73 -6.00 3.28
CA ARG A 45 -8.60 -7.18 3.40
C ARG A 45 -9.76 -7.14 2.41
N HIS A 46 -10.23 -5.93 2.06
CA HIS A 46 -11.22 -5.70 1.01
C HIS A 46 -10.72 -6.03 -0.39
N LEU A 47 -9.40 -6.17 -0.57
CA LEU A 47 -8.78 -6.55 -1.84
C LEU A 47 -8.58 -8.07 -1.95
N MET A 48 -8.82 -8.81 -0.87
CA MET A 48 -8.66 -10.27 -0.79
C MET A 48 -10.00 -11.04 -0.83
N VAL A 49 -11.12 -10.34 -1.07
CA VAL A 49 -12.48 -10.89 -1.18
C VAL A 49 -12.92 -11.05 -2.62
#